data_AF-A0A536QK53-F1
#
_entry.id   AF-A0A536QK53-F1
#
_cell.length_a   1.000
_cell.length_b   1.000
_cell.length_c   1.000
_cell.angle_alpha   90.00
_cell.angle_beta   90.00
_cell.angle_gamma   90.00
#
_symmetry.space_group_name_H-M   'P 1'
#
loop_
_entity.id
_entity.type
_entity.pdbx_description
1 polymer ?
#
loop_
_entity_poly.entity_id
_entity_poly.type
_entity_poly.pdbx_seq_one_letter_code
_entity_poly.pdbx_strand_id
1 'polypeptide(L)'
;NWPQDRRAEWGWPDLFNAPLLIVCLSNKKQYLARYAEPDKGWTDMDEKRWPVPYWDIDTGMAALLALLTAVDAGLGAVFFGVFDQATLRRTFNVPDEYTAVGVVAVGYAKPKDRPSPSLKRGHRAAADVVRRSRWS
;
A
#
# COMPACT_ATOMS: atom_id res chain seq x y z
N ASN A 1 -18.80 6.18 3.06
CA ASN A 1 -19.26 4.95 3.73
C ASN A 1 -20.07 4.10 2.77
N TRP A 2 -19.64 2.87 2.47
CA TRP A 2 -20.45 1.95 1.67
C TRP A 2 -21.66 1.47 2.50
N PRO A 3 -22.91 1.57 2.00
CA PRO A 3 -24.09 1.14 2.75
C PRO A 3 -24.00 -0.33 3.16
N GLN A 4 -24.40 -0.67 4.40
CA GLN A 4 -24.27 -2.03 4.94
C GLN A 4 -25.05 -3.07 4.14
N ASP A 5 -26.29 -2.72 3.77
CA ASP A 5 -27.19 -3.48 2.89
C ASP A 5 -26.57 -3.78 1.53
N ARG A 6 -25.72 -2.88 1.02
CA ARG A 6 -25.04 -3.03 -0.28
C ARG A 6 -23.70 -3.75 -0.20
N ARG A 7 -23.22 -4.15 0.99
CA ARG A 7 -21.96 -4.90 1.12
C ARG A 7 -22.05 -6.27 0.49
N ALA A 8 -23.21 -6.93 0.59
CA ALA A 8 -23.46 -8.26 0.02
C ALA A 8 -23.41 -8.26 -1.52
N GLU A 9 -23.72 -7.12 -2.16
CA GLU A 9 -23.67 -6.93 -3.61
C GLU A 9 -22.23 -6.73 -4.13
N TRP A 10 -21.27 -6.48 -3.22
CA TRP A 10 -19.89 -6.24 -3.59
C TRP A 10 -19.22 -7.50 -4.13
N GLY A 11 -18.25 -7.35 -5.03
CA GLY A 11 -17.56 -8.48 -5.66
C GLY A 11 -16.91 -9.45 -4.66
N TRP A 12 -16.44 -8.91 -3.52
CA TRP A 12 -15.82 -9.63 -2.40
C TRP A 12 -16.42 -9.12 -1.08
N PRO A 13 -17.64 -9.55 -0.72
CA PRO A 13 -18.36 -9.01 0.44
C PRO A 13 -17.62 -9.30 1.77
N ASP A 14 -16.84 -10.38 1.83
CA ASP A 14 -16.09 -10.76 3.02
C ASP A 14 -14.90 -9.83 3.33
N LEU A 15 -14.51 -8.96 2.39
CA LEU A 15 -13.51 -7.93 2.67
C LEU A 15 -13.94 -7.03 3.85
N PHE A 16 -15.23 -6.80 4.00
CA PHE A 16 -15.80 -6.04 5.11
C PHE A 16 -15.71 -6.76 6.47
N ASN A 17 -15.37 -8.05 6.48
CA ASN A 17 -15.21 -8.87 7.68
C ASN A 17 -13.75 -8.97 8.16
N ALA A 18 -12.80 -8.34 7.46
CA ALA A 18 -11.40 -8.34 7.87
C ALA A 18 -11.27 -7.76 9.30
N PRO A 19 -10.75 -8.54 10.28
CA PRO A 19 -10.63 -8.08 11.67
C PRO A 19 -9.54 -7.00 11.87
N LEU A 20 -8.63 -6.84 10.91
CA LEU A 20 -7.54 -5.88 10.98
C LEU A 20 -7.41 -5.12 9.67
N LEU A 21 -7.27 -3.79 9.79
CA LEU A 21 -6.86 -2.89 8.73
C LEU A 21 -5.56 -2.19 9.14
N ILE A 22 -4.54 -2.27 8.31
CA ILE A 22 -3.28 -1.54 8.47
C ILE A 22 -3.28 -0.40 7.46
N VAL A 23 -3.29 0.83 7.93
CA VAL A 23 -3.20 2.03 7.06
C VAL A 23 -1.73 2.37 6.85
N CYS A 24 -1.26 2.26 5.61
CA CYS A 24 0.14 2.51 5.25
C CYS A 24 0.32 3.99 4.93
N LEU A 25 0.80 4.76 5.91
CA LEU A 25 1.00 6.20 5.81
C LEU A 25 2.46 6.53 5.47
N SER A 26 2.68 7.32 4.43
CA SER A 26 3.96 7.97 4.14
C SER A 26 4.02 9.36 4.78
N ASN A 27 5.22 9.83 5.12
CA ASN A 27 5.46 11.17 5.64
C ASN A 27 6.68 11.80 4.95
N LYS A 28 6.41 12.58 3.91
CA LYS A 28 7.46 13.29 3.15
C LYS A 28 8.27 14.23 4.03
N LYS A 29 7.62 14.97 4.93
CA LYS A 29 8.27 15.96 5.79
C LYS A 29 9.31 15.30 6.69
N GLN A 30 8.96 14.19 7.33
CA GLN A 30 9.86 13.43 8.19
C GLN A 30 11.02 12.82 7.40
N TYR A 31 10.73 12.29 6.20
CA TYR A 31 11.77 11.77 5.31
C TYR A 31 12.79 12.86 4.94
N LEU A 32 12.33 14.01 4.45
CA LEU A 32 13.21 15.12 4.08
C LEU A 32 13.97 15.68 5.28
N ALA A 33 13.33 15.76 6.46
CA ALA A 33 13.99 16.21 7.68
C ALA A 33 15.14 15.28 8.09
N ARG A 34 14.94 13.95 8.03
CA ARG A 34 16.00 12.98 8.30
C ARG A 34 17.17 13.17 7.35
N TYR A 35 16.90 13.44 6.08
CA TYR A 35 17.95 13.63 5.08
C TYR A 35 18.56 15.03 5.04
N ALA A 36 18.05 15.96 5.85
CA ALA A 36 18.64 17.27 6.12
C ALA A 36 19.52 17.28 7.39
N GLU A 37 19.66 16.13 8.08
CA GLU A 37 20.53 16.03 9.24
C GLU A 37 22.01 16.22 8.87
N PRO A 38 22.86 16.74 9.79
CA PRO A 38 24.25 17.07 9.49
C PRO A 38 25.10 15.91 8.95
N ASP A 39 24.70 14.65 9.18
CA ASP A 39 25.40 13.45 8.71
C ASP A 39 25.22 13.17 7.21
N LYS A 40 24.35 13.89 6.50
CA LYS A 40 23.93 13.58 5.12
C LYS A 40 24.58 14.42 4.02
N GLY A 41 25.41 15.41 4.39
CA GLY A 41 26.16 16.24 3.45
C GLY A 41 25.42 17.46 2.90
N TRP A 42 24.10 17.54 3.10
CA TRP A 42 23.28 18.72 2.86
C TRP A 42 22.27 18.91 3.99
N THR A 43 21.87 20.17 4.25
CA THR A 43 21.06 20.52 5.43
C THR A 43 19.72 21.18 5.08
N ASP A 44 19.34 21.22 3.80
CA ASP A 44 18.02 21.67 3.36
C ASP A 44 17.05 20.50 3.17
N MET A 45 15.77 20.82 3.08
CA MET A 45 14.68 19.87 2.82
C MET A 45 14.22 19.93 1.35
N ASP A 46 15.11 20.21 0.39
CA ASP A 46 14.73 20.33 -1.02
C ASP A 46 14.36 18.97 -1.62
N GLU A 47 13.08 18.80 -1.95
CA GLU A 47 12.52 17.60 -2.58
C GLU A 47 13.22 17.26 -3.90
N LYS A 48 13.73 18.27 -4.64
CA LYS A 48 14.40 18.07 -5.93
C LYS A 48 15.70 17.29 -5.85
N ARG A 49 16.25 17.09 -4.64
CA ARG A 49 17.40 16.20 -4.41
C ARG A 49 17.08 14.73 -4.70
N TRP A 50 15.79 14.37 -4.75
CA TRP A 50 15.34 13.01 -5.00
C TRP A 50 14.69 12.89 -6.38
N PRO A 51 15.15 11.96 -7.23
CA PRO A 51 14.56 11.74 -8.55
C PRO A 51 13.19 11.06 -8.49
N VAL A 52 12.84 10.49 -7.34
CA VAL A 52 11.60 9.76 -7.08
C VAL A 52 11.14 9.99 -5.63
N PRO A 53 9.84 9.84 -5.34
CA PRO A 53 9.30 10.05 -3.99
C PRO A 53 9.60 8.85 -3.08
N TYR A 54 10.83 8.76 -2.55
CA TYR A 54 11.26 7.63 -1.72
C TYR A 54 10.38 7.40 -0.48
N TRP A 55 9.80 8.46 0.10
CA TRP A 55 8.86 8.32 1.21
C TRP A 55 7.63 7.46 0.86
N ASP A 56 7.12 7.54 -0.37
CA ASP A 56 5.98 6.70 -0.81
C ASP A 56 6.45 5.29 -1.17
N ILE A 57 7.64 5.16 -1.76
CA ILE A 57 8.25 3.89 -2.14
C ILE A 57 8.54 3.04 -0.91
N ASP A 58 9.16 3.62 0.12
CA ASP A 58 9.50 2.93 1.37
C ASP A 58 8.23 2.45 2.08
N THR A 59 7.18 3.27 2.13
CA THR A 59 5.87 2.86 2.65
C THR A 59 5.26 1.73 1.81
N GLY A 60 5.42 1.75 0.49
CA GLY A 60 5.01 0.66 -0.40
C GLY A 60 5.77 -0.65 -0.14
N MET A 61 7.08 -0.59 0.09
CA MET A 61 7.90 -1.74 0.50
C MET A 61 7.44 -2.30 1.84
N ALA A 62 7.19 -1.43 2.83
CA ALA A 62 6.66 -1.83 4.13
C ALA A 62 5.28 -2.51 4.01
N ALA A 63 4.40 -1.99 3.15
CA ALA A 63 3.10 -2.60 2.87
C ALA A 63 3.26 -4.01 2.25
N LEU A 64 4.19 -4.17 1.30
CA LEU A 64 4.50 -5.48 0.71
C LEU A 64 5.04 -6.46 1.76
N LEU A 65 5.94 -6.03 2.64
CA LEU A 65 6.48 -6.86 3.72
C LEU A 65 5.37 -7.30 4.69
N ALA A 66 4.44 -6.40 5.04
CA ALA A 66 3.29 -6.74 5.88
C ALA A 66 2.37 -7.77 5.20
N LEU A 67 2.10 -7.61 3.89
CA LEU A 67 1.31 -8.56 3.10
C LEU A 67 1.95 -9.95 3.09
N LEU A 68 3.25 -10.02 2.75
CA LEU A 68 3.97 -11.29 2.66
C LEU A 68 4.05 -11.97 4.02
N THR A 69 4.30 -11.23 5.10
CA THR A 69 4.31 -11.76 6.47
C THR A 69 2.95 -12.33 6.86
N ALA A 70 1.85 -11.64 6.55
CA ALA A 70 0.51 -12.14 6.86
C ALA A 70 0.21 -13.46 6.12
N VAL A 71 0.55 -13.52 4.83
CA VAL A 71 0.34 -14.74 4.02
C VAL A 71 1.23 -15.89 4.49
N ASP A 72 2.49 -15.62 4.82
CA ASP A 72 3.43 -16.61 5.37
C ASP A 72 2.92 -17.20 6.71
N ALA A 73 2.30 -16.36 7.54
CA ALA A 73 1.64 -16.77 8.78
C ALA A 73 0.29 -17.51 8.57
N GLY A 74 -0.12 -17.79 7.33
CA GLY A 74 -1.35 -18.50 6.99
C GLY A 74 -2.63 -17.66 7.01
N LEU A 75 -2.50 -16.32 7.04
CA LEU A 75 -3.63 -15.39 6.97
C LEU A 75 -3.96 -15.01 5.52
N GLY A 76 -5.20 -14.55 5.31
CA GLY A 76 -5.60 -13.86 4.09
C GLY A 76 -5.25 -12.38 4.18
N ALA A 77 -4.70 -11.80 3.12
CA ALA A 77 -4.37 -10.39 3.07
C ALA A 77 -4.59 -9.78 1.68
N VAL A 78 -5.04 -8.52 1.64
CA VAL A 78 -5.22 -7.76 0.39
C VAL A 78 -4.90 -6.29 0.59
N PHE A 79 -4.23 -5.70 -0.40
CA PHE A 79 -3.96 -4.27 -0.47
C PHE A 79 -4.96 -3.56 -1.36
N PHE A 80 -5.42 -2.38 -0.95
CA PHE A 80 -6.23 -1.48 -1.77
C PHE A 80 -5.89 -0.01 -1.52
N GLY A 81 -6.08 0.82 -2.55
CA GLY A 81 -5.80 2.26 -2.49
C GLY A 81 -6.87 3.04 -1.73
N VAL A 82 -6.47 4.18 -1.17
CA VAL A 82 -7.37 5.15 -0.53
C VAL A 82 -7.51 6.37 -1.43
N PHE A 83 -8.69 6.56 -2.02
CA PHE A 83 -8.94 7.70 -2.91
C PHE A 83 -9.37 8.95 -2.15
N ASP A 84 -10.23 8.81 -1.13
CA ASP A 84 -10.67 9.92 -0.29
C ASP A 84 -9.76 10.05 0.96
N GLN A 85 -8.60 10.65 0.74
CA GLN A 85 -7.59 10.91 1.77
C GLN A 85 -8.11 11.83 2.88
N ALA A 86 -8.91 12.84 2.51
CA ALA A 86 -9.43 13.82 3.46
C ALA A 86 -10.40 13.20 4.47
N THR A 87 -11.29 12.31 4.00
CA THR A 87 -12.17 11.57 4.90
C THR A 87 -11.39 10.62 5.79
N LEU A 88 -10.41 9.87 5.26
CA LEU A 88 -9.56 9.01 6.08
C LEU A 88 -8.87 9.81 7.20
N ARG A 89 -8.26 10.95 6.87
CA ARG A 89 -7.59 11.80 7.85
C ARG A 89 -8.52 12.30 8.93
N ARG A 90 -9.67 12.85 8.55
CA ARG A 90 -10.68 13.34 9.48
C ARG A 90 -11.23 12.22 10.39
N THR A 91 -11.45 11.02 9.83
CA THR A 91 -12.02 9.89 10.60
C THR A 91 -11.06 9.38 11.67
N PHE A 92 -9.76 9.33 11.38
CA PHE A 92 -8.76 8.75 12.28
C PHE A 92 -7.83 9.78 12.94
N ASN A 93 -8.15 11.08 12.82
CA ASN A 93 -7.31 12.19 13.29
C ASN A 93 -5.86 12.09 12.81
N VAL A 94 -5.66 11.67 11.56
CA VAL A 94 -4.32 11.60 10.95
C VAL A 94 -3.89 13.01 10.52
N PRO A 95 -2.69 13.48 10.89
CA PRO A 95 -2.20 14.79 10.49
C PRO A 95 -2.06 14.96 8.97
N ASP A 96 -2.18 16.19 8.48
CA ASP A 96 -2.20 16.50 7.04
C ASP A 96 -0.87 16.22 6.32
N GLU A 97 0.25 16.15 7.04
CA GLU A 97 1.55 15.77 6.48
C GLU A 97 1.66 14.29 6.10
N TYR A 98 0.70 13.45 6.51
CA TYR A 98 0.67 12.03 6.16
C TYR A 98 -0.21 11.77 4.94
N THR A 99 0.29 10.92 4.05
CA THR A 99 -0.44 10.44 2.88
C THR A 99 -0.64 8.94 2.98
N ALA A 100 -1.88 8.45 2.83
CA ALA A 100 -2.12 7.01 2.78
C ALA A 100 -1.76 6.48 1.40
N VAL A 101 -0.67 5.70 1.32
CA VAL A 101 -0.28 4.95 0.12
C VAL A 101 -1.30 3.85 -0.15
N GLY A 102 -1.87 3.25 0.90
CA GLY A 102 -3.00 2.34 0.81
C GLY A 102 -3.31 1.67 2.15
N VAL A 103 -4.14 0.64 2.09
CA VAL A 103 -4.57 -0.14 3.25
C VAL A 103 -4.36 -1.61 2.98
N VAL A 104 -3.82 -2.33 3.97
CA VAL A 104 -3.78 -3.79 4.00
C VAL A 104 -4.90 -4.29 4.90
N ALA A 105 -5.88 -4.99 4.33
CA ALA A 105 -6.84 -5.76 5.11
C ALA A 105 -6.28 -7.16 5.38
N VAL A 106 -6.35 -7.59 6.63
CA VAL A 106 -5.86 -8.90 7.09
C VAL A 106 -6.99 -9.65 7.77
N GLY A 107 -7.12 -10.95 7.48
CA GLY A 107 -8.10 -11.83 8.11
C GLY A 107 -7.80 -13.30 7.88
N TYR A 108 -8.79 -14.15 8.11
CA TYR A 108 -8.68 -15.58 7.88
C TYR A 108 -9.16 -15.91 6.47
N ALA A 109 -8.27 -16.49 5.66
CA ALA A 109 -8.61 -16.85 4.29
C ALA A 109 -9.68 -17.95 4.27
N LYS A 110 -10.60 -17.88 3.32
CA LYS A 110 -11.51 -18.99 3.02
C LYS A 110 -10.75 -20.08 2.27
N PRO A 111 -11.19 -21.35 2.34
CA PRO A 111 -10.61 -22.41 1.52
C PRO A 111 -10.64 -22.11 0.01
N LYS A 112 -11.61 -21.29 -0.43
CA LYS A 112 -11.74 -20.86 -1.82
C LYS A 112 -12.32 -19.45 -1.89
N ASP A 113 -11.56 -18.53 -2.47
CA ASP A 113 -12.04 -17.19 -2.79
C ASP A 113 -12.59 -17.08 -4.22
N ARG A 114 -13.47 -16.11 -4.44
CA ARG A 114 -13.91 -15.73 -5.78
C ARG A 114 -12.71 -15.19 -6.57
N PRO A 115 -12.33 -15.82 -7.69
CA PRO A 115 -11.20 -15.35 -8.49
C PRO A 115 -11.53 -14.00 -9.14
N SER A 116 -10.53 -13.11 -9.19
CA SER A 116 -10.65 -11.89 -9.99
C SER A 116 -10.71 -12.24 -11.49
N PRO A 117 -11.58 -11.59 -12.28
CA PRO A 117 -11.57 -11.72 -13.74
C PRO A 117 -10.20 -11.42 -14.36
N SER A 118 -9.41 -10.53 -13.74
CA SER A 118 -8.06 -10.17 -14.21
C SER A 118 -7.08 -11.34 -14.20
N LEU A 119 -7.33 -12.39 -13.40
CA LEU A 119 -6.48 -13.59 -13.37
C LEU A 119 -6.47 -14.33 -14.72
N LYS A 120 -7.53 -14.17 -15.54
CA LYS A 120 -7.59 -14.76 -16.89
C LYS A 120 -6.47 -14.29 -17.81
N ARG A 121 -5.89 -13.11 -17.56
CA ARG A 121 -4.75 -12.59 -18.34
C ARG A 121 -3.46 -13.36 -18.07
N GLY A 122 -3.35 -14.02 -16.92
CA GLY A 122 -2.09 -14.62 -16.45
C GLY A 122 -1.05 -13.57 -16.05
N HIS A 123 0.13 -14.07 -15.66
CA HIS A 123 1.31 -13.23 -15.41
C HIS A 123 2.03 -12.92 -16.73
N ARG A 124 2.69 -11.76 -16.80
CA ARG A 124 3.59 -11.43 -17.91
C ARG A 124 4.74 -12.45 -17.95
N ALA A 125 5.18 -12.82 -19.14
CA ALA A 125 6.31 -13.72 -19.27
C ALA A 125 7.57 -13.05 -18.71
N ALA A 126 8.50 -13.84 -18.16
CA ALA A 126 9.75 -13.30 -17.62
C ALA A 126 10.53 -12.50 -18.68
N ALA A 127 10.48 -12.94 -19.95
CA ALA A 127 11.11 -12.25 -21.08
C ALA A 127 10.56 -10.83 -21.33
N ASP A 128 9.34 -10.53 -20.86
CA ASP A 128 8.73 -9.20 -21.03
C ASP A 128 9.17 -8.22 -19.94
N VAL A 129 9.58 -8.71 -18.78
CA VAL A 129 9.81 -7.90 -17.56
C VAL A 129 11.23 -7.98 -17.01
N VAL A 130 12.01 -9.01 -17.37
CA VAL A 130 13.40 -9.18 -16.93
C VAL A 130 14.33 -8.83 -18.08
N ARG A 131 15.15 -7.79 -17.88
CA ARG A 131 16.19 -7.35 -18.81
C ARG A 131 17.56 -7.64 -18.21
N ARG A 132 18.43 -8.31 -18.96
CA ARG A 132 19.79 -8.65 -18.50
C ARG A 132 20.77 -7.61 -19.06
N SER A 133 21.47 -6.91 -18.17
CA SER A 133 22.52 -5.93 -18.48
C SER A 133 22.09 -4.64 -19.20
N ARG A 134 21.14 -4.68 -20.15
CA ARG A 134 20.67 -3.52 -20.90
C ARG A 134 19.15 -3.55 -21.05
N TRP A 135 18.55 -2.39 -21.28
CA TRP A 135 17.15 -2.27 -21.65
C TRP A 135 16.99 -2.66 -23.12
N SER A 136 16.60 -3.90 -23.38
CA SER A 136 16.35 -4.48 -24.72
C SER A 136 15.00 -5.17 -24.74
#